data_AF-A0A6A4H726-F1
#
_entry.id   AF-A0A6A4H726-F1
#
_cell.length_a   1.000
_cell.length_b   1.000
_cell.length_c   1.000
_cell.angle_alpha   90.00
_cell.angle_beta   90.00
_cell.angle_gamma   90.00
#
_symmetry.space_group_name_H-M   'P 1'
#
loop_
_entity.id
_entity.type
_entity.pdbx_description
1 polymer ?
#
loop_
_entity_poly.entity_id
_entity_poly.type
_entity_poly.pdbx_seq_one_letter_code
_entity_poly.pdbx_strand_id
1 'polypeptide(L)'
;NDDDGFIDMFREMTVVEKTQWAEAVVPLCNALVKTCHVSFKVINSPTILLPAWHKTVAGLPFENHTLPRDIAMRWNSTYDMLAAFIEMKDCVNKFLDSSSNGL
;
A
#
# COMPACT_ATOMS: atom_id res chain seq x y z
N ASN A 1 -18.93 -11.24 34.69
CA ASN A 1 -19.56 -11.00 33.38
C ASN A 1 -18.85 -9.85 32.74
N ASP A 2 -17.93 -10.18 31.85
CA ASP A 2 -17.53 -9.43 30.66
C ASP A 2 -16.34 -10.19 30.07
N ASP A 3 -16.63 -11.38 29.55
CA ASP A 3 -15.82 -11.95 28.48
C ASP A 3 -16.43 -11.37 27.21
N ASP A 4 -15.90 -10.23 26.79
CA ASP A 4 -16.21 -9.64 25.49
C ASP A 4 -16.00 -10.75 24.45
N GLY A 5 -17.10 -11.20 23.82
CA GLY A 5 -17.16 -12.35 22.91
C GLY A 5 -16.41 -12.12 21.59
N PHE A 6 -15.18 -11.61 21.64
CA PHE A 6 -14.21 -11.69 20.58
C PHE A 6 -13.72 -13.13 20.48
N ILE A 7 -14.39 -13.89 19.63
CA ILE A 7 -13.89 -15.19 19.17
C ILE A 7 -12.59 -14.90 18.43
N ASP A 8 -11.45 -15.28 19.03
CA ASP A 8 -10.20 -15.37 18.29
C ASP A 8 -10.36 -16.48 17.25
N MET A 9 -10.75 -16.08 16.04
CA MET A 9 -10.98 -16.96 14.89
C MET A 9 -9.76 -17.84 14.61
N PHE A 10 -8.55 -17.35 14.92
CA PHE A 10 -7.33 -18.14 14.77
C PHE A 10 -7.23 -19.23 15.84
N ARG A 11 -7.84 -19.11 17.01
CA ARG A 11 -7.77 -20.14 18.05
C ARG A 11 -8.48 -21.44 17.64
N GLU A 12 -9.51 -21.33 16.79
CA GLU A 12 -10.28 -22.46 16.27
C GLU A 12 -9.71 -23.05 14.96
N MET A 13 -8.85 -22.30 14.26
CA MET A 13 -8.20 -22.79 13.04
C MET A 13 -7.13 -23.86 13.32
N THR A 14 -7.11 -24.89 12.50
CA THR A 14 -6.05 -25.90 12.47
C THR A 14 -4.72 -25.28 12.07
N VAL A 15 -3.61 -25.96 12.39
CA VAL A 15 -2.26 -25.51 12.00
C VAL A 15 -2.14 -25.34 10.48
N VAL A 16 -2.79 -26.23 9.71
CA VAL A 16 -2.77 -26.18 8.24
C VAL A 16 -3.48 -24.93 7.72
N GLU A 17 -4.67 -24.63 8.24
CA GLU A 17 -5.43 -23.45 7.83
C GLU A 17 -4.70 -22.15 8.17
N LYS A 18 -4.03 -22.09 9.33
CA LYS A 18 -3.19 -20.94 9.73
C LYS A 18 -2.04 -20.72 8.76
N THR A 19 -1.35 -21.79 8.37
CA THR A 19 -0.25 -21.71 7.40
C THR A 19 -0.75 -21.25 6.04
N GLN A 20 -1.85 -21.82 5.54
CA GLN A 20 -2.45 -21.42 4.27
C GLN A 20 -2.86 -19.94 4.27
N TRP A 21 -3.47 -19.47 5.37
CA TRP A 21 -3.82 -18.07 5.53
C TRP A 21 -2.58 -17.17 5.55
N ALA A 22 -1.54 -17.55 6.30
CA ALA A 22 -0.29 -16.77 6.35
C ALA A 22 0.37 -16.68 4.97
N GLU A 23 0.43 -17.79 4.23
CA GLU A 23 0.94 -17.82 2.85
C GLU A 23 0.12 -16.93 1.91
N ALA A 24 -1.22 -16.95 2.03
CA ALA A 24 -2.11 -16.12 1.22
C ALA A 24 -1.97 -14.61 1.51
N VAL A 25 -1.62 -14.24 2.75
CA VAL A 25 -1.50 -12.84 3.18
C VAL A 25 -0.11 -12.24 2.89
N VAL A 26 0.94 -13.06 2.78
CA VAL A 26 2.31 -12.61 2.48
C VAL A 26 2.40 -11.70 1.24
N PRO A 27 1.79 -12.01 0.08
CA PRO A 27 1.80 -11.12 -1.08
C PRO A 27 1.16 -9.75 -0.81
N LEU A 28 0.08 -9.71 -0.02
CA LEU A 28 -0.61 -8.47 0.35
C LEU A 28 0.27 -7.61 1.26
N CYS A 29 0.89 -8.21 2.27
CA CYS A 29 1.84 -7.53 3.15
C CYS A 29 3.05 -6.98 2.36
N ASN A 30 3.58 -7.77 1.42
CA ASN A 30 4.69 -7.35 0.57
C ASN A 30 4.31 -6.20 -0.37
N ALA A 31 3.12 -6.26 -0.97
CA ALA A 31 2.59 -5.16 -1.77
C ALA A 31 2.48 -3.89 -0.92
N LEU A 32 1.85 -3.98 0.26
CA LEU A 32 1.70 -2.86 1.18
C LEU A 32 3.05 -2.23 1.56
N VAL A 33 4.04 -3.02 1.94
CA VAL A 33 5.38 -2.52 2.30
C VAL A 33 6.03 -1.78 1.13
N LYS A 34 5.97 -2.35 -0.08
CA LYS A 34 6.52 -1.70 -1.27
C LYS A 34 5.80 -0.39 -1.59
N THR A 35 4.48 -0.38 -1.53
CA THR A 35 3.68 0.80 -1.82
C THR A 35 3.93 1.91 -0.81
N CYS A 36 3.98 1.59 0.48
CA CYS A 36 4.34 2.54 1.54
C CYS A 36 5.75 3.12 1.34
N HIS A 37 6.71 2.28 0.95
CA HIS A 37 8.08 2.71 0.69
C HIS A 37 8.19 3.68 -0.50
N VAL A 38 7.46 3.40 -1.58
CA VAL A 38 7.42 4.30 -2.75
C VAL A 38 6.76 5.63 -2.37
N SER A 39 5.62 5.62 -1.70
CA SER A 39 4.97 6.84 -1.20
C SER A 39 5.92 7.66 -0.33
N PHE A 40 6.62 6.99 0.60
CA PHE A 40 7.57 7.64 1.48
C PHE A 40 8.71 8.30 0.69
N LYS A 41 9.32 7.59 -0.27
CA LYS A 41 10.39 8.16 -1.09
C LYS A 41 9.91 9.35 -1.94
N VAL A 42 8.74 9.24 -2.56
CA VAL A 42 8.16 10.31 -3.40
C VAL A 42 7.88 11.56 -2.56
N ILE A 43 7.22 11.41 -1.42
CA ILE A 43 6.86 12.53 -0.53
C ILE A 43 8.12 13.22 0.02
N ASN A 44 9.16 12.47 0.35
CA ASN A 44 10.39 13.01 0.92
C ASN A 44 11.44 13.44 -0.12
N SER A 45 11.13 13.39 -1.42
CA SER A 45 12.01 13.87 -2.49
C SER A 45 11.29 14.94 -3.33
N PRO A 46 11.10 16.15 -2.76
CA PRO A 46 10.28 17.21 -3.36
C PRO A 46 10.87 17.77 -4.67
N THR A 47 12.15 17.56 -4.93
CA THR A 47 12.86 18.12 -6.08
C THR A 47 13.06 17.14 -7.23
N ILE A 48 13.04 15.83 -6.97
CA ILE A 48 13.36 14.80 -7.98
C ILE A 48 12.15 13.89 -8.19
N LEU A 49 11.74 13.14 -7.16
CA LEU A 49 10.71 12.13 -7.33
C LEU A 49 9.30 12.72 -7.35
N LEU A 50 9.01 13.74 -6.54
CA LEU A 50 7.67 14.36 -6.52
C LEU A 50 7.33 15.05 -7.86
N PRO A 51 8.23 15.83 -8.51
CA PRO A 51 7.96 16.37 -9.83
C PRO A 51 7.87 15.29 -10.91
N ALA A 52 8.66 14.22 -10.82
CA ALA A 52 8.56 13.08 -11.74
C ALA A 52 7.23 12.33 -11.59
N TRP A 53 6.73 12.21 -10.35
CA TRP A 53 5.42 11.67 -10.05
C TRP A 53 4.32 12.51 -10.69
N HIS A 54 4.30 13.83 -10.46
CA HIS A 54 3.30 14.74 -11.06
C HIS A 54 3.32 14.68 -12.59
N LYS A 55 4.48 14.58 -13.23
CA LYS A 55 4.58 14.37 -14.68
C LYS A 55 3.97 13.04 -15.13
N THR A 56 4.06 12.01 -14.31
CA THR A 56 3.53 10.67 -14.63
C THR A 56 2.00 10.66 -14.58
N VAL A 57 1.42 11.37 -13.61
CA VAL A 57 -0.04 11.48 -13.44
C VAL A 57 -0.70 12.64 -14.19
N ALA A 58 0.09 13.51 -14.83
CA ALA A 58 -0.42 14.64 -15.61
C ALA A 58 -1.38 14.17 -16.72
N GLY A 59 -2.56 14.78 -16.80
CA GLY A 59 -3.61 14.40 -17.76
C GLY A 59 -4.36 13.11 -17.44
N LEU A 60 -4.11 12.50 -16.26
CA LEU A 60 -4.88 11.38 -15.74
C LEU A 60 -5.82 11.86 -14.61
N PRO A 61 -6.83 11.07 -14.21
CA PRO A 61 -7.71 11.41 -13.08
C PRO A 61 -6.97 11.67 -11.75
N PHE A 62 -5.72 11.23 -11.66
CA PHE A 62 -4.86 11.34 -10.47
C PHE A 62 -3.89 12.52 -10.53
N GLU A 63 -4.02 13.46 -11.47
CA GLU A 63 -3.08 14.57 -11.68
C GLU A 63 -2.78 15.38 -10.42
N ASN A 64 -3.79 15.58 -9.57
CA ASN A 64 -3.66 16.30 -8.30
C ASN A 64 -3.45 15.38 -7.09
N HIS A 65 -3.32 14.07 -7.31
CA HIS A 65 -3.20 13.08 -6.24
C HIS A 65 -1.72 12.79 -5.97
N THR A 66 -1.33 12.89 -4.71
CA THR A 66 -0.08 12.33 -4.22
C THR A 66 -0.33 10.90 -3.75
N LEU A 67 0.67 10.03 -3.88
CA LEU A 67 0.58 8.67 -3.35
C LEU A 67 0.18 8.69 -1.86
N PRO A 68 -0.74 7.83 -1.44
CA PRO A 68 -1.21 7.80 -0.06
C PRO A 68 -0.05 7.41 0.86
N ARG A 69 0.08 8.14 1.97
CA ARG A 69 1.06 7.89 3.02
C ARG A 69 0.43 7.06 4.12
N ASP A 70 1.21 6.17 4.72
CA ASP A 70 0.78 5.49 5.93
C ASP A 70 0.56 6.50 7.07
N ILE A 71 -0.69 6.53 7.56
CA ILE A 71 -1.07 7.29 8.74
C ILE A 71 -1.43 6.23 9.79
N ALA A 72 -0.46 5.91 10.64
CA ALA A 72 -0.54 4.91 11.71
C ALA A 72 -1.71 5.11 12.72
N MET A 73 -2.47 6.21 12.61
CA MET A 73 -3.59 6.55 13.50
C MET A 73 -4.99 6.30 12.91
N ARG A 74 -5.13 5.80 11.68
CA ARG A 74 -6.46 5.49 11.10
C ARG A 74 -6.64 3.98 10.98
N TRP A 75 -7.69 3.46 11.60
CA TRP A 75 -7.99 2.03 11.72
C TRP A 75 -8.14 1.30 10.37
N ASN A 76 -8.35 2.03 9.27
CA ASN A 76 -8.45 1.50 7.92
C ASN A 76 -7.29 1.90 7.00
N SER A 77 -6.17 2.42 7.53
CA SER A 77 -5.07 2.95 6.70
C SER A 77 -4.49 1.90 5.73
N THR A 78 -4.42 0.63 6.15
CA THR A 78 -3.96 -0.48 5.30
C THR A 78 -4.89 -0.73 4.13
N TYR A 79 -6.21 -0.76 4.37
CA TYR A 79 -7.21 -0.96 3.33
C TYR A 79 -7.23 0.22 2.37
N ASP A 80 -7.29 1.45 2.90
CA ASP A 80 -7.33 2.68 2.10
C ASP A 80 -6.08 2.82 1.23
N MET A 81 -4.90 2.45 1.75
CA MET A 81 -3.67 2.44 0.95
C MET A 81 -3.71 1.41 -0.16
N LEU A 82 -4.08 0.15 0.13
CA LEU A 82 -4.14 -0.88 -0.90
C LEU A 82 -5.16 -0.53 -1.99
N ALA A 83 -6.34 -0.03 -1.60
CA ALA A 83 -7.39 0.38 -2.55
C ALA A 83 -6.89 1.50 -3.48
N ALA A 84 -6.33 2.57 -2.93
CA ALA A 84 -5.78 3.66 -3.74
C ALA A 84 -4.60 3.21 -4.63
N PHE A 85 -3.74 2.32 -4.15
CA PHE A 85 -2.67 1.77 -4.97
C PHE A 85 -3.16 0.87 -6.10
N ILE A 86 -4.28 0.16 -5.90
CA ILE A 86 -4.93 -0.63 -6.97
C ILE A 86 -5.50 0.32 -8.02
N GLU A 87 -6.18 1.40 -7.61
CA GLU A 87 -6.70 2.42 -8.54
C GLU A 87 -5.60 3.10 -9.35
N MET A 88 -4.44 3.32 -8.74
CA MET A 88 -3.30 4.01 -9.35
C MET A 88 -2.23 3.06 -9.91
N LYS A 89 -2.52 1.76 -9.99
CA LYS A 89 -1.54 0.71 -10.29
C LYS A 89 -0.74 0.97 -11.56
N ASP A 90 -1.40 1.37 -12.64
CA ASP A 90 -0.74 1.61 -13.92
C ASP A 90 0.19 2.83 -13.88
N CYS A 91 -0.21 3.88 -13.15
CA CYS A 91 0.62 5.05 -12.90
C CYS A 91 1.87 4.68 -12.10
N VAL A 92 1.69 3.86 -11.05
CA VAL A 92 2.77 3.40 -10.17
C VAL A 92 3.74 2.50 -10.94
N ASN A 93 3.26 1.55 -11.73
CA ASN A 93 4.12 0.69 -12.55
C ASN A 93 4.92 1.53 -13.56
N LYS A 94 4.26 2.42 -14.30
CA LYS A 94 4.93 3.34 -15.23
C LYS A 94 5.99 4.21 -14.53
N PHE A 95 5.71 4.67 -13.32
CA PHE A 95 6.63 5.46 -12.52
C PHE A 95 7.85 4.64 -12.08
N LEU A 96 7.65 3.38 -11.68
CA LEU A 96 8.72 2.48 -11.23
C LEU A 96 9.58 1.95 -12.40
N ASP A 97 8.98 1.71 -13.56
CA ASP A 97 9.69 1.25 -14.76
C ASP A 97 10.59 2.32 -15.37
N SER A 98 10.39 3.60 -15.00
CA SER A 98 11.24 4.69 -15.46
C SER A 98 12.60 4.66 -14.76
N SER A 99 13.62 4.20 -15.47
CA SER A 99 15.01 4.12 -14.99
C SER A 99 15.59 5.46 -14.50
N SER A 100 14.98 6.58 -14.90
CA SER A 100 15.31 7.92 -14.41
C SER A 100 15.02 8.14 -12.93
N ASN A 101 14.16 7.33 -12.32
CA ASN A 101 13.66 7.53 -10.97
C ASN A 101 14.50 6.81 -9.89
N GLY A 102 15.42 5.93 -10.28
CA GLY A 102 16.40 5.30 -9.38
C GLY A 102 15.78 4.56 -8.19
N LEU A 103 14.58 3.98 -8.38
CA LEU A 103 13.73 3.44 -7.31
C LEU A 103 13.92 1.95 -7.06
#